data_AF-A0A522YWQ5-F1
#
_entry.id   AF-A0A522YWQ5-F1
#
_cell.length_a   1.000
_cell.length_b   1.000
_cell.length_c   1.000
_cell.angle_alpha   90.00
_cell.angle_beta   90.00
_cell.angle_gamma   90.00
#
_symmetry.space_group_name_H-M   'P 1'
#
loop_
_entity.id
_entity.type
_entity.pdbx_description
1 polymer ?
#
loop_
_entity_poly.entity_id
_entity_poly.type
_entity_poly.pdbx_seq_one_letter_code
_entity_poly.pdbx_strand_id
1 'polypeptide(L)'
;MEPTSAVLSGVSIINMIILGILMFIFGKMYVRTRAQMPLGMIVFSVMLFLHNTIGAYAYFSMAELFSHEIFPYLLGVHIAELAGILIFLKITMD
;
A
#
# COMPACT_ATOMS: atom_id res chain seq x y z
N MET A 1 -9.11 11.13 -17.55
CA MET A 1 -8.63 11.01 -16.15
C MET A 1 -8.04 12.34 -15.78
N GLU A 2 -8.46 12.94 -14.67
CA GLU A 2 -7.81 14.16 -14.17
C GLU A 2 -6.35 13.83 -13.80
N PRO A 3 -5.39 14.74 -14.05
CA PRO A 3 -3.96 14.49 -13.79
C PRO A 3 -3.68 14.14 -12.33
N THR A 4 -4.48 14.67 -11.40
CA THR A 4 -4.46 14.38 -9.96
C THR A 4 -4.81 12.92 -9.66
N SER A 5 -5.93 12.42 -10.19
CA SER A 5 -6.38 11.04 -10.03
C SER A 5 -5.35 10.01 -10.53
N ALA A 6 -4.66 10.33 -11.63
CA ALA A 6 -3.61 9.48 -12.20
C ALA A 6 -2.41 9.34 -11.25
N VAL A 7 -1.95 10.43 -10.63
CA VAL A 7 -0.82 10.40 -9.69
C VAL A 7 -1.14 9.59 -8.45
N LEU A 8 -2.30 9.83 -7.82
CA LEU A 8 -2.73 9.09 -6.62
C LEU A 8 -2.87 7.60 -6.89
N SER A 9 -3.49 7.24 -8.02
CA SER A 9 -3.62 5.85 -8.43
C SER A 9 -2.27 5.19 -8.68
N GLY A 10 -1.32 5.91 -9.30
CA GLY A 10 0.04 5.42 -9.55
C GLY A 10 0.78 5.08 -8.26
N VAL A 11 0.77 5.98 -7.26
CA VAL A 11 1.41 5.74 -5.96
C VAL A 11 0.75 4.54 -5.27
N SER A 12 -0.57 4.45 -5.30
CA SER A 12 -1.29 3.35 -4.68
C SER A 12 -1.00 1.99 -5.33
N ILE A 13 -0.87 1.94 -6.66
CA ILE A 13 -0.45 0.72 -7.38
C ILE A 13 0.97 0.31 -6.97
N ILE A 14 1.90 1.25 -6.85
CA ILE A 14 3.26 0.96 -6.37
C ILE A 14 3.20 0.37 -4.96
N ASN A 15 2.38 0.94 -4.07
CA ASN A 15 2.21 0.41 -2.72
C ASN A 15 1.68 -1.02 -2.73
N MET A 16 0.66 -1.29 -3.57
CA MET A 16 0.11 -2.64 -3.74
C MET A 16 1.17 -3.65 -4.20
N ILE A 17 2.03 -3.29 -5.14
CA ILE A 17 3.11 -4.17 -5.64
C ILE A 17 4.09 -4.51 -4.51
N ILE A 18 4.57 -3.49 -3.78
CA ILE A 18 5.53 -3.67 -2.67
C ILE A 18 4.92 -4.53 -1.55
N LEU A 19 3.66 -4.29 -1.20
CA LEU A 19 2.92 -5.09 -0.21
C LEU A 19 2.74 -6.53 -0.69
N GLY A 20 2.49 -6.74 -1.99
CA GLY A 20 2.49 -8.07 -2.62
C GLY A 20 3.80 -8.83 -2.41
N ILE A 21 4.93 -8.15 -2.61
CA ILE A 21 6.27 -8.71 -2.38
C ILE A 21 6.47 -9.06 -0.89
N LEU A 22 6.10 -8.16 0.02
CA LEU A 22 6.17 -8.39 1.47
C LEU A 22 5.35 -9.61 1.89
N MET A 23 4.11 -9.73 1.42
CA MET A 23 3.25 -10.89 1.69
C MET A 23 3.91 -12.20 1.23
N PHE A 24 4.55 -12.19 0.04
CA PHE A 24 5.28 -13.35 -0.45
C PHE A 24 6.48 -13.71 0.44
N ILE A 25 7.28 -12.72 0.86
CA ILE A 25 8.44 -12.94 1.74
C ILE A 25 7.99 -13.49 3.10
N PHE A 26 6.98 -12.87 3.73
CA PHE A 26 6.46 -13.37 5.01
C PHE A 26 5.80 -14.74 4.88
N GLY A 27 5.12 -15.02 3.77
CA GLY A 27 4.57 -16.35 3.48
C GLY A 27 5.68 -17.41 3.43
N LYS A 28 6.77 -17.12 2.72
CA LYS A 28 7.95 -17.99 2.67
C LYS A 28 8.59 -18.17 4.05
N MET A 29 8.71 -17.10 4.83
CA MET A 29 9.22 -17.18 6.21
C MET A 29 8.32 -18.04 7.10
N TYR A 30 7.01 -17.85 7.05
CA TYR A 30 6.04 -18.60 7.84
C TYR A 30 6.12 -20.10 7.56
N VAL A 31 6.23 -20.51 6.29
CA VAL A 31 6.36 -21.92 5.93
C VAL A 31 7.63 -22.53 6.50
N ARG A 32 8.73 -21.77 6.54
CA ARG A 32 10.04 -22.25 7.02
C ARG A 32 10.17 -22.26 8.54
N THR A 33 9.68 -21.24 9.23
CA THR A 33 9.90 -21.06 10.68
C THR A 33 8.68 -21.39 11.53
N ARG A 34 7.48 -21.41 10.93
CA ARG A 34 6.18 -21.52 11.62
C ARG A 34 5.98 -20.48 12.74
N ALA A 35 6.71 -19.37 12.67
CA ALA A 35 6.62 -18.31 13.67
C ALA A 35 5.30 -17.53 13.55
N GLN A 36 4.78 -17.05 14.68
CA GLN A 36 3.57 -16.22 14.71
C GLN A 36 3.81 -14.82 14.13
N MET A 37 5.03 -14.30 14.22
CA MET A 37 5.39 -12.95 13.74
C MET A 37 5.14 -12.77 12.23
N PRO A 38 5.67 -13.62 11.31
CA PRO A 38 5.36 -13.52 9.89
C PRO A 38 3.85 -13.59 9.58
N LEU A 39 3.09 -14.39 10.34
CA LEU A 39 1.64 -14.48 10.16
C LEU A 39 0.95 -13.13 10.44
N GLY A 40 1.33 -12.47 11.55
CA GLY A 40 0.85 -11.12 11.88
C GLY A 40 1.23 -10.10 10.80
N MET A 41 2.44 -10.18 10.25
CA MET A 41 2.88 -9.27 9.20
C MET A 41 2.16 -9.50 7.86
N ILE A 42 1.77 -10.73 7.54
CA ILE A 42 0.91 -11.02 6.38
C ILE A 42 -0.44 -10.31 6.56
N VAL A 43 -1.09 -10.46 7.73
CA VAL A 43 -2.38 -9.81 8.01
C VAL A 43 -2.27 -8.29 7.88
N PHE A 44 -1.22 -7.70 8.46
CA PHE A 44 -0.96 -6.27 8.34
C PHE A 44 -0.77 -5.83 6.89
N SER A 45 0.02 -6.58 6.11
CA SER A 45 0.28 -6.28 4.70
C SER A 45 -0.99 -6.41 3.86
N VAL A 46 -1.85 -7.40 4.13
CA VAL A 46 -3.16 -7.55 3.50
C VAL A 46 -4.06 -6.35 3.80
N MET A 47 -4.11 -5.90 5.06
CA MET A 47 -4.92 -4.74 5.43
C MET A 47 -4.46 -3.46 4.71
N LEU A 48 -3.16 -3.21 4.65
CA LEU A 48 -2.61 -2.08 3.89
C LEU A 48 -2.86 -2.22 2.38
N PHE A 49 -2.80 -3.44 1.85
CA PHE A 49 -3.07 -3.70 0.44
C PHE A 49 -4.53 -3.37 0.10
N LEU A 50 -5.46 -3.79 0.97
CA LEU A 50 -6.88 -3.45 0.85
C LEU A 50 -7.12 -1.94 0.99
N HIS A 51 -6.45 -1.27 1.93
CA HIS A 51 -6.52 0.18 2.06
C HIS A 51 -6.16 0.90 0.75
N ASN A 52 -5.07 0.48 0.10
CA ASN A 52 -4.66 1.03 -1.20
C ASN A 52 -5.64 0.69 -2.31
N THR A 53 -6.10 -0.55 -2.37
CA THR A 53 -7.07 -0.97 -3.39
C THR A 53 -8.35 -0.13 -3.31
N ILE A 54 -8.88 0.06 -2.10
CA ILE A 54 -10.08 0.86 -1.86
C ILE A 54 -9.81 2.34 -2.16
N GLY A 55 -8.66 2.88 -1.74
CA GLY A 55 -8.27 4.26 -2.03
C GLY A 55 -8.16 4.53 -3.54
N ALA A 56 -7.44 3.68 -4.27
CA ALA A 56 -7.31 3.77 -5.72
C ALA A 56 -8.69 3.69 -6.41
N TYR A 57 -9.55 2.74 -6.00
CA TYR A 57 -10.90 2.63 -6.55
C TYR A 57 -11.75 3.87 -6.25
N ALA A 58 -11.65 4.43 -5.04
CA ALA A 58 -12.36 5.65 -4.66
C ALA A 58 -11.91 6.85 -5.52
N TYR A 59 -10.62 7.01 -5.79
CA TYR A 59 -10.15 8.09 -6.68
C TYR A 59 -10.63 7.93 -8.12
N PHE A 60 -10.81 6.71 -8.62
CA PHE A 60 -11.34 6.47 -9.95
C PHE A 60 -12.86 6.60 -10.03
N SER A 61 -13.59 6.05 -9.06
CA SER A 61 -15.05 5.92 -9.10
C SER A 61 -15.77 7.12 -8.49
N MET A 62 -15.11 7.90 -7.63
CA MET A 62 -15.69 9.01 -6.88
C MET A 62 -14.92 10.32 -7.09
N ALA A 63 -14.23 10.47 -8.23
CA ALA A 63 -13.43 11.66 -8.53
C ALA A 63 -14.21 12.98 -8.36
N GLU A 64 -15.49 13.00 -8.72
CA GLU A 64 -16.37 14.18 -8.60
C GLU A 64 -16.68 14.59 -7.14
N LEU A 65 -16.50 13.68 -6.17
CA LEU A 65 -16.70 13.94 -4.74
C LEU A 65 -15.45 14.47 -4.04
N PHE A 66 -14.28 14.34 -4.67
CA PHE A 66 -13.02 14.81 -4.10
C PHE A 66 -12.71 16.24 -4.55
N SER A 67 -12.67 17.18 -3.60
CA SER A 67 -12.21 18.53 -3.89
C SER A 67 -10.71 18.54 -4.15
N HIS A 68 -10.26 19.41 -5.07
CA HIS A 68 -8.84 19.62 -5.36
C HIS A 68 -8.03 20.08 -4.13
N GLU A 69 -8.70 20.63 -3.11
CA GLU A 69 -8.05 21.08 -1.88
C GLU A 69 -7.59 19.93 -0.98
N ILE A 70 -8.27 18.77 -1.06
CA ILE A 70 -7.95 17.60 -0.22
C ILE A 70 -6.84 16.75 -0.88
N PHE A 71 -6.63 16.91 -2.19
CA PHE A 71 -5.61 16.21 -2.97
C PHE A 71 -4.20 16.16 -2.31
N PRO A 72 -3.59 17.28 -1.88
CA PRO A 72 -2.23 17.24 -1.31
C PRO A 72 -2.16 16.43 -0.01
N TYR A 73 -3.23 16.42 0.79
CA TYR A 73 -3.29 15.62 2.01
C TYR A 73 -3.35 14.12 1.71
N LEU A 74 -4.20 13.74 0.74
CA LEU A 74 -4.32 12.36 0.28
C LEU A 74 -3.00 11.86 -0.32
N LEU A 75 -2.37 12.69 -1.16
CA LEU A 75 -1.08 12.39 -1.76
C LEU A 75 0.00 12.21 -0.68
N GLY A 76 0.00 13.10 0.32
CA GLY A 76 0.91 13.02 1.47
C GLY A 76 0.79 11.70 2.23
N VAL A 77 -0.44 11.22 2.47
CA VAL A 77 -0.68 9.93 3.13
C VAL A 77 -0.11 8.78 2.29
N HIS A 78 -0.39 8.72 1.00
CA HIS A 78 0.12 7.65 0.14
C HIS A 78 1.65 7.67 -0.02
N ILE A 79 2.27 8.86 -0.05
CA ILE A 79 3.74 9.00 -0.08
C ILE A 79 4.36 8.56 1.25
N ALA A 80 3.77 8.97 2.38
CA ALA A 80 4.24 8.56 3.70
C ALA A 80 4.13 7.04 3.86
N GLU A 81 3.04 6.45 3.38
CA GLU A 81 2.86 5.01 3.35
C GLU A 81 3.90 4.32 2.46
N LEU A 82 4.14 4.83 1.24
CA LEU A 82 5.17 4.32 0.33
C LEU A 82 6.55 4.31 0.99
N ALA A 83 6.93 5.39 1.67
CA ALA A 83 8.19 5.45 2.40
C ALA A 83 8.24 4.40 3.52
N GLY A 84 7.16 4.25 4.29
CA GLY A 84 7.05 3.26 5.36
C GLY A 84 7.20 1.83 4.85
N ILE A 85 6.49 1.45 3.79
CA ILE A 85 6.56 0.09 3.24
C ILE A 85 7.89 -0.20 2.55
N LEU A 86 8.56 0.80 1.95
CA LEU A 86 9.90 0.63 1.36
C LEU A 86 10.95 0.37 2.43
N ILE A 87 10.92 1.13 3.54
CA ILE A 87 11.79 0.89 4.69
C ILE A 87 11.52 -0.49 5.27
N PHE A 88 10.24 -0.86 5.40
CA PHE A 88 9.85 -2.15 5.94
C PHE A 88 10.29 -3.32 5.05
N LEU A 89 10.16 -3.19 3.72
CA LEU A 89 10.69 -4.15 2.75
C LEU A 89 12.20 -4.31 2.89
N LYS A 90 12.93 -3.20 2.96
CA LYS A 90 14.39 -3.22 3.15
C LYS A 90 14.78 -4.00 4.41
N ILE A 91 14.18 -3.67 5.56
CA ILE A 91 14.45 -4.35 6.84
C ILE A 91 14.10 -5.84 6.78
N THR A 92 13.07 -6.21 6.03
CA THR A 92 12.65 -7.62 5.89
C THR A 92 13.61 -8.43 5.00
N MET A 93 14.34 -7.77 4.10
CA MET A 93 15.30 -8.39 3.18
C MET A 93 16.72 -8.47 3.74
N ASP A 94 17.07 -7.59 4.69
CA ASP A 94 18.34 -7.61 5.44
C ASP A 94 18.39 -8.78 6.45
#